data_AF-A0A969YST1-F1
#
_entry.id   AF-A0A969YST1-F1
#
_cell.length_a   1.000
_cell.length_b   1.000
_cell.length_c   1.000
_cell.angle_alpha   90.00
_cell.angle_beta   90.00
_cell.angle_gamma   90.00
#
_symmetry.space_group_name_H-M   'P 1'
#
loop_
_entity.id
_entity.type
_entity.pdbx_description
1 polymer ?
#
loop_
_entity_poly.entity_id
_entity_poly.type
_entity_poly.pdbx_seq_one_letter_code
_entity_poly.pdbx_strand_id
1 'polypeptide(L)'
;MIIVAILGVLFLFSARGYMKSKALAADETSVILLNSATAYYILAQEGAGGSIFQGTGSDRERLQILLEQRYLEEIPVPRQSGAVFCWNMERQKWQIVK
;
A
#
# COMPACT_ATOMS: atom_id res chain seq x y z
N MET A 1 35.47 -25.89 11.28
CA MET A 1 34.83 -24.60 10.95
C MET A 1 33.77 -24.68 9.84
N ILE A 2 33.26 -25.86 9.46
CA ILE A 2 32.20 -25.99 8.44
C ILE A 2 30.79 -25.78 9.05
N ILE A 3 30.59 -26.18 10.31
CA ILE A 3 29.29 -26.10 11.00
C ILE A 3 28.83 -24.64 11.21
N VAL A 4 29.75 -23.73 11.55
CA VAL A 4 29.45 -22.30 11.74
C VAL A 4 29.04 -21.63 10.42
N ALA A 5 29.65 -22.03 9.29
CA ALA A 5 29.29 -21.51 7.97
C ALA A 5 27.87 -21.95 7.54
N ILE A 6 27.50 -23.20 7.80
CA ILE A 6 26.16 -23.73 7.49
C ILE A 6 25.08 -23.03 8.32
N LEU A 7 25.34 -22.82 9.62
CA LEU A 7 24.43 -22.09 10.51
C LEU A 7 24.23 -20.64 10.05
N GLY A 8 25.29 -19.95 9.62
CA GLY A 8 25.20 -18.59 9.09
C GLY A 8 24.35 -18.49 7.83
N VAL A 9 24.49 -19.46 6.91
CA VAL A 9 23.68 -19.50 5.68
C VAL A 9 22.20 -19.75 5.99
N LEU A 10 21.87 -20.70 6.88
CA LEU A 10 20.50 -20.95 7.31
C LEU A 10 19.85 -19.73 7.98
N PHE A 11 20.63 -18.97 8.76
CA PHE A 11 20.17 -17.73 9.40
C PHE A 11 19.84 -16.63 8.38
N LEU A 12 20.62 -16.53 7.30
CA LEU A 12 20.33 -15.59 6.19
C LEU A 12 19.06 -15.96 5.43
N PHE A 13 18.82 -17.25 5.20
CA PHE A 13 17.60 -17.72 4.54
C PHE A 13 16.36 -17.50 5.39
N SER A 14 16.41 -17.78 6.69
CA SER A 14 15.30 -17.53 7.60
C SER A 14 15.02 -16.03 7.73
N ALA A 15 16.06 -15.21 7.94
CA ALA A 15 15.94 -13.75 8.01
C ALA A 15 15.29 -13.17 6.74
N ARG A 16 15.65 -13.68 5.56
CA ARG A 16 15.03 -13.28 4.29
C ARG A 16 13.54 -13.62 4.24
N GLY A 17 13.15 -14.79 4.73
CA GLY A 17 11.74 -15.19 4.86
C GLY A 17 10.95 -14.27 5.80
N TYR A 18 11.49 -14.00 7.00
CA TYR A 18 10.88 -13.07 7.97
C TYR A 18 10.74 -11.65 7.42
N MET A 19 11.76 -11.12 6.74
CA MET A 19 11.71 -9.79 6.12
C MET A 19 10.64 -9.71 5.03
N LYS A 20 10.49 -10.75 4.18
CA LYS A 20 9.45 -10.79 3.15
C LYS A 20 8.03 -10.80 3.75
N SER A 21 7.83 -11.55 4.82
CA SER A 21 6.56 -11.58 5.55
C SER A 21 6.23 -10.22 6.19
N LYS A 22 7.22 -9.56 6.80
CA LYS A 22 7.04 -8.21 7.37
C LYS A 22 6.74 -7.15 6.31
N ALA A 23 7.38 -7.22 5.14
CA ALA A 23 7.10 -6.30 4.04
C ALA A 23 5.66 -6.47 3.54
N LEU A 24 5.20 -7.71 3.36
CA LEU A 24 3.82 -8.00 2.96
C LEU A 24 2.80 -7.45 3.97
N ALA A 25 2.98 -7.74 5.26
CA ALA A 25 2.06 -7.27 6.30
C ALA A 25 2.01 -5.73 6.41
N ALA A 26 3.15 -5.07 6.23
CA ALA A 26 3.22 -3.61 6.24
C ALA A 26 2.51 -2.99 5.02
N ASP A 27 2.63 -3.61 3.86
CA ASP A 27 1.93 -3.18 2.65
C ASP A 27 0.42 -3.41 2.75
N GLU A 28 -0.01 -4.54 3.30
CA GLU A 28 -1.44 -4.81 3.58
C GLU A 28 -2.03 -3.77 4.55
N THR A 29 -1.29 -3.44 5.61
CA THR A 29 -1.68 -2.37 6.55
C THR A 29 -1.80 -1.02 5.84
N SER A 30 -0.87 -0.72 4.92
CA SER A 30 -0.90 0.50 4.12
C SER A 30 -2.12 0.54 3.19
N VAL A 31 -2.48 -0.58 2.56
CA VAL A 31 -3.70 -0.70 1.74
C VAL A 31 -4.96 -0.49 2.57
N ILE A 32 -5.01 -1.01 3.80
CA ILE A 32 -6.14 -0.78 4.71
C ILE A 32 -6.25 0.72 5.03
N LEU A 33 -5.14 1.37 5.40
CA LEU A 33 -5.09 2.79 5.67
C LEU A 33 -5.59 3.61 4.47
N LEU A 34 -5.08 3.33 3.27
CA LEU A 34 -5.50 4.02 2.04
C LEU A 34 -7.00 3.86 1.78
N ASN A 35 -7.54 2.65 1.96
CA ASN A 35 -8.97 2.38 1.80
C ASN A 35 -9.83 3.11 2.83
N SER A 36 -9.38 3.17 4.10
CA SER A 36 -10.07 3.92 5.16
C SER A 36 -10.03 5.43 4.90
N ALA A 37 -8.86 5.99 4.56
CA ALA A 37 -8.71 7.39 4.18
C ALA A 37 -9.62 7.77 3.01
N THR A 38 -9.67 6.91 1.99
CA THR A 38 -10.56 7.09 0.84
C THR A 38 -12.02 7.01 1.26
N ALA A 39 -12.40 6.10 2.16
CA ALA A 39 -13.77 6.02 2.66
C ALA A 39 -14.21 7.30 3.38
N TYR A 40 -13.34 7.89 4.21
CA TYR A 40 -13.61 9.18 4.85
C TYR A 40 -13.75 10.31 3.84
N TYR A 41 -12.88 10.34 2.83
CA TYR A 41 -12.98 11.29 1.73
C TYR A 41 -14.32 11.19 0.99
N ILE A 42 -14.79 9.97 0.68
CA ILE A 42 -16.08 9.73 0.01
C ILE A 42 -17.24 10.25 0.88
N LEU A 43 -17.21 9.92 2.17
CA LEU A 43 -18.27 10.32 3.10
C LEU A 43 -18.38 11.84 3.18
N ALA A 44 -17.26 12.55 3.16
CA ALA A 44 -17.24 14.01 3.18
C ALA A 44 -17.70 14.66 1.85
N GLN A 45 -17.64 13.93 0.73
CA GLN A 45 -17.98 14.42 -0.60
C GLN A 45 -19.46 14.22 -0.97
N GLU A 46 -20.36 13.99 0.00
CA GLU A 46 -21.82 13.76 -0.13
C GLU A 46 -22.34 13.47 -1.57
N GLY A 47 -22.56 12.20 -1.90
CA GLY A 47 -23.39 11.85 -3.06
C GLY A 47 -22.71 11.88 -4.43
N ALA A 48 -21.38 11.76 -4.50
CA ALA A 48 -20.67 11.59 -5.76
C ALA A 48 -21.10 10.28 -6.47
N GLY A 49 -22.18 10.34 -7.27
CA GLY A 49 -22.74 9.25 -8.07
C GLY A 49 -21.88 8.83 -9.28
N GLY A 50 -20.55 8.88 -9.15
CA GLY A 50 -19.57 8.49 -10.16
C GLY A 50 -18.26 8.02 -9.52
N SER A 51 -17.20 7.81 -10.31
CA SER A 51 -15.90 7.42 -9.76
C SER A 51 -15.44 8.41 -8.69
N ILE A 52 -15.04 7.91 -7.52
CA ILE A 52 -14.70 8.71 -6.32
C ILE A 52 -13.69 9.83 -6.63
N PHE A 53 -12.77 9.57 -7.56
CA PHE A 53 -11.77 10.52 -8.01
C PHE A 53 -12.07 11.05 -9.42
N GLN A 54 -13.25 11.65 -9.61
CA GLN A 54 -13.66 12.22 -10.91
C GLN A 54 -12.58 13.17 -11.45
N GLY A 55 -12.26 13.03 -12.74
CA GLY A 55 -11.28 13.90 -13.42
C GLY A 55 -9.80 13.55 -13.17
N THR A 56 -9.49 12.53 -12.37
CA THR A 56 -8.09 12.08 -12.18
C THR A 56 -7.74 10.88 -13.06
N GLY A 57 -6.60 10.98 -13.75
CA GLY A 57 -6.11 9.92 -14.62
C GLY A 57 -5.18 8.93 -13.89
N SER A 58 -4.46 9.39 -12.86
CA SER A 58 -3.38 8.62 -12.24
C SER A 58 -3.58 8.32 -10.76
N ASP A 59 -3.05 7.19 -10.31
CA ASP A 59 -3.02 6.81 -8.89
C ASP A 59 -2.25 7.80 -8.03
N ARG A 60 -1.22 8.43 -8.60
CA ARG A 60 -0.46 9.48 -7.95
C ARG A 60 -1.32 10.70 -7.61
N GLU A 61 -2.14 11.16 -8.55
CA GLU A 61 -3.08 12.27 -8.31
C GLU A 61 -4.10 11.92 -7.23
N ARG A 62 -4.61 10.68 -7.24
CA ARG A 62 -5.56 10.20 -6.21
C ARG A 62 -4.95 10.22 -4.82
N LEU A 63 -3.71 9.73 -4.68
CA LEU A 63 -2.97 9.79 -3.40
C LEU A 63 -2.70 11.23 -2.97
N GLN A 64 -2.35 12.10 -3.93
CA GLN A 64 -2.11 13.51 -3.68
C GLN A 64 -3.37 14.22 -3.17
N ILE A 65 -4.56 13.93 -3.72
CA ILE A 65 -5.83 14.45 -3.22
C ILE A 65 -6.06 14.06 -1.76
N LEU A 66 -5.84 12.79 -1.41
CA LEU A 66 -6.01 12.32 -0.02
C LEU A 66 -5.03 13.00 0.94
N LEU A 67 -3.80 13.28 0.49
CA LEU A 67 -2.79 14.01 1.26
C LEU A 67 -3.19 15.48 1.43
N GLU A 68 -3.51 16.18 0.34
CA GLU A 68 -3.84 17.61 0.35
C GLU A 68 -5.10 17.92 1.17
N GLN A 69 -6.07 17.01 1.13
CA GLN A 69 -7.29 17.12 1.93
C GLN A 69 -7.15 16.53 3.35
N ARG A 70 -5.94 16.14 3.75
CA ARG A 70 -5.60 15.66 5.11
C ARG A 70 -6.33 14.38 5.55
N TYR A 71 -6.72 13.53 4.60
CA TYR A 71 -7.14 12.15 4.89
C TYR A 71 -5.94 11.21 5.06
N LEU A 72 -4.77 11.63 4.59
CA LEU A 72 -3.48 11.03 4.85
C LEU A 72 -2.53 12.08 5.44
N GLU A 73 -1.67 11.66 6.36
CA GLU A 73 -0.55 12.47 6.85
C GLU A 73 0.66 12.38 5.91
N GLU A 74 0.86 11.21 5.32
CA GLU A 74 1.91 10.92 4.35
C GLU A 74 1.41 9.90 3.32
N ILE A 75 2.03 9.90 2.13
CA ILE A 75 1.77 8.89 1.11
C ILE A 75 2.60 7.65 1.44
N PRO A 76 1.99 6.50 1.75
CA PRO A 76 2.73 5.29 2.07
C PRO A 76 3.52 4.80 0.85
N VAL A 77 4.72 4.29 1.09
CA VAL A 77 5.60 3.71 0.07
C VAL A 77 5.59 2.18 0.20
N PRO A 78 5.31 1.43 -0.87
CA PRO A 78 5.37 -0.03 -0.84
C PRO A 78 6.75 -0.55 -0.42
N ARG A 79 6.76 -1.52 0.48
CA ARG A 79 7.97 -2.16 1.00
C ARG A 79 8.39 -3.37 0.18
N GLN A 80 7.45 -3.99 -0.54
CA GLN A 80 7.78 -5.00 -1.52
C GLN A 80 8.49 -4.39 -2.73
N SER A 81 9.65 -4.96 -3.08
CA SER A 81 10.40 -4.54 -4.28
C SER A 81 9.54 -4.62 -5.54
N GLY A 82 9.51 -3.52 -6.30
CA GLY A 82 8.76 -3.37 -7.54
C GLY A 82 7.25 -3.20 -7.36
N ALA A 83 6.74 -3.19 -6.13
CA ALA A 83 5.32 -3.05 -5.89
C ALA A 83 4.87 -1.59 -5.95
N VAL A 84 3.62 -1.38 -6.35
CA VAL A 84 2.94 -0.08 -6.41
C VAL A 84 1.55 -0.19 -5.79
N PHE A 85 1.12 0.87 -5.10
CA PHE A 85 -0.29 1.01 -4.73
C PHE A 85 -1.07 1.52 -5.94
N CYS A 86 -2.10 0.78 -6.32
CA CYS A 86 -2.92 1.07 -7.50
C CYS A 86 -4.40 1.14 -7.11
N TRP A 87 -5.12 2.09 -7.70
CA TRP A 87 -6.55 2.22 -7.51
C TRP A 87 -7.30 1.27 -8.47
N ASN A 88 -8.04 0.33 -7.91
CA ASN A 88 -8.90 -0.54 -8.69
C ASN A 88 -10.24 0.16 -8.97
N MET A 89 -10.45 0.55 -10.23
CA MET A 89 -11.66 1.26 -10.68
C MET A 89 -12.93 0.41 -10.60
N GLU A 90 -12.85 -0.92 -10.75
CA GLU A 90 -14.03 -1.79 -10.66
C GLU A 90 -14.46 -1.99 -9.21
N ARG A 91 -13.49 -2.20 -8.33
CA ARG A 91 -13.73 -2.46 -6.91
C ARG A 91 -13.83 -1.20 -6.06
N GLN A 92 -13.48 -0.04 -6.63
CA GLN A 92 -13.34 1.24 -5.95
C GLN A 92 -12.50 1.10 -4.67
N LYS A 93 -11.35 0.43 -4.78
CA LYS A 93 -10.44 0.13 -3.65
C LYS A 93 -8.98 0.20 -4.07
N TRP A 94 -8.13 0.60 -3.13
CA TRP A 94 -6.68 0.45 -3.24
C TRP A 94 -6.27 -1.01 -3.13
N GLN A 95 -5.28 -1.38 -3.93
CA GLN A 95 -4.62 -2.68 -3.91
C GLN A 95 -3.12 -2.49 -4.13
N ILE A 96 -2.33 -3.49 -3.74
CA ILE A 96 -0.92 -3.55 -4.08
C ILE A 96 -0.73 -4.45 -5.28
N VAL A 97 0.02 -3.97 -6.28
CA VAL A 97 0.33 -4.67 -7.53
C VAL A 97 1.85 -4.71 -7.69
N LYS A 98 2.37 -5.74 -8.35
CA LYS A 98 3.78 -5.89 -8.74
C LYS A 98 3.92 -5.88 -10.24
#